data_AF-A0A529F852-F1
#
_entry.id   AF-A0A529F852-F1
#
_cell.length_a   1.000
_cell.length_b   1.000
_cell.length_c   1.000
_cell.angle_alpha   90.00
_cell.angle_beta   90.00
_cell.angle_gamma   90.00
#
_symmetry.space_group_name_H-M   'P 1'
#
loop_
_entity.id
_entity.type
_entity.pdbx_description
1 polymer ?
#
loop_
_entity_poly.entity_id
_entity_poly.type
_entity_poly.pdbx_seq_one_letter_code
_entity_poly.pdbx_strand_id
1 'polypeptide(L)'
;MSLKPTCHLIRPESTYEGKQGLTYFAGIATESVGSSGICMHVLTMPPGARAKAHMHENHETAIYVLSGEVHTWYGDRLEHHIVVKAG
;
A
#
# COMPACT_ATOMS: atom_id res chain seq x y z
N MET A 1 11.55 -28.14 -9.01
CA MET A 1 11.78 -28.22 -7.55
C MET A 1 11.16 -26.99 -6.93
N SER A 2 10.15 -27.13 -6.07
CA SER A 2 9.61 -25.98 -5.33
C SER A 2 10.66 -25.55 -4.31
N LEU A 3 11.14 -24.32 -4.39
CA LEU A 3 12.01 -23.74 -3.37
C LEU A 3 11.25 -23.79 -2.03
N LYS A 4 11.93 -24.19 -0.95
CA LYS A 4 11.33 -24.13 0.41
C LYS A 4 11.05 -22.65 0.73
N PRO A 5 9.87 -22.32 1.29
CA PRO A 5 9.60 -20.97 1.78
C PRO A 5 10.68 -20.54 2.78
N THR A 6 11.10 -19.27 2.70
CA THR A 6 12.12 -18.68 3.56
C THR A 6 11.76 -17.23 3.88
N CYS A 7 12.51 -16.59 4.78
CA CYS A 7 12.32 -15.18 5.12
C CYS A 7 12.91 -14.27 4.04
N HIS A 8 12.17 -13.20 3.71
CA HIS A 8 12.60 -12.17 2.76
C HIS A 8 12.83 -10.85 3.47
N LEU A 9 13.97 -10.21 3.20
CA LEU A 9 14.27 -8.84 3.62
C LEU A 9 14.10 -7.90 2.43
N ILE A 10 13.25 -6.89 2.57
CA ILE A 10 13.05 -5.84 1.56
C ILE A 10 13.56 -4.52 2.12
N ARG A 11 14.26 -3.75 1.28
CA ARG A 11 14.66 -2.37 1.56
C ARG A 11 13.98 -1.45 0.53
N PRO A 12 13.42 -0.30 0.95
CA PRO A 12 12.73 0.63 0.06
C PRO A 12 13.72 1.51 -0.71
N GLU A 13 14.61 0.89 -1.49
CA GLU A 13 15.73 1.58 -2.16
C GLU A 13 15.31 2.20 -3.50
N SER A 14 14.25 1.70 -4.13
CA SER A 14 13.74 2.18 -5.41
C SER A 14 12.27 2.54 -5.34
N THR A 15 11.90 3.51 -6.17
CA THR A 15 10.54 3.96 -6.37
C THR A 15 9.99 3.48 -7.70
N TYR A 16 8.66 3.36 -7.79
CA TYR A 16 7.95 3.09 -9.03
C TYR A 16 6.61 3.82 -9.06
N GLU A 17 6.13 4.12 -10.26
CA GLU A 17 4.80 4.71 -10.46
C GLU A 17 3.73 3.63 -10.40
N GLY A 18 2.82 3.74 -9.42
CA GLY A 18 1.71 2.82 -9.28
C GLY A 18 0.52 3.20 -10.16
N LYS A 19 -0.28 2.19 -10.53
CA LYS A 19 -1.48 2.37 -11.36
C LYS A 19 -2.51 3.33 -10.74
N GLN A 20 -2.46 3.47 -9.42
CA GLN A 20 -3.30 4.32 -8.60
C GLN A 20 -2.88 5.80 -8.63
N GLY A 21 -1.81 6.16 -9.34
CA GLY A 21 -1.38 7.56 -9.50
C GLY A 21 -0.56 8.09 -8.33
N LEU A 22 0.11 7.20 -7.59
CA LEU A 22 1.07 7.55 -6.55
C LEU A 22 2.40 6.87 -6.85
N THR A 23 3.49 7.52 -6.44
CA THR A 23 4.83 6.95 -6.45
C THR A 23 5.03 6.14 -5.18
N TYR A 24 5.34 4.86 -5.32
CA TYR A 24 5.54 3.92 -4.21
C TYR A 24 7.01 3.52 -4.09
N PHE A 25 7.45 3.24 -2.87
CA PHE A 25 8.66 2.45 -2.66
C PHE A 25 8.35 0.95 -2.77
N ALA A 26 9.27 0.19 -3.37
CA ALA A 26 9.15 -1.26 -3.45
C ALA A 26 9.02 -1.88 -2.05
N GLY A 27 8.04 -2.78 -1.88
CA GLY A 27 7.70 -3.39 -0.58
C GLY A 27 7.32 -4.86 -0.73
N ILE A 28 6.44 -5.36 0.13
CA ILE A 28 5.93 -6.75 0.07
C ILE A 28 4.81 -6.82 -0.97
N ALA A 29 5.01 -7.60 -2.02
CA ALA A 29 4.01 -7.86 -3.06
C ALA A 29 4.28 -9.22 -3.72
N THR A 30 3.35 -9.69 -4.55
CA THR A 30 3.53 -10.91 -5.35
C THR A 30 4.77 -10.79 -6.24
N GLU A 31 5.01 -9.63 -6.83
CA GLU A 31 6.13 -9.39 -7.76
C GLU A 31 7.48 -9.34 -7.05
N SER A 32 7.54 -8.94 -5.77
CA SER A 32 8.80 -8.81 -5.03
C SER A 32 9.18 -10.07 -4.26
N VAL A 33 8.21 -10.68 -3.56
CA VAL A 33 8.45 -11.82 -2.65
C VAL A 33 7.47 -12.98 -2.84
N GLY A 34 6.58 -12.91 -3.83
CA GLY A 34 5.58 -13.95 -4.05
C GLY A 34 4.47 -13.99 -2.99
N SER A 35 4.19 -12.87 -2.30
CA SER A 35 3.10 -12.83 -1.33
C SER A 35 1.74 -13.00 -2.01
N SER A 36 0.79 -13.64 -1.32
CA SER A 36 -0.55 -13.95 -1.84
C SER A 36 -1.70 -13.27 -1.09
N GLY A 37 -1.51 -12.91 0.18
CA GLY A 37 -2.55 -12.29 1.02
C GLY A 37 -2.15 -10.96 1.66
N ILE A 38 -0.91 -10.50 1.42
CA ILE A 38 -0.41 -9.24 1.96
C ILE A 38 0.27 -8.46 0.83
N CYS A 39 -0.11 -7.21 0.71
CA CYS A 39 0.57 -6.22 -0.10
C CYS A 39 0.88 -5.01 0.80
N MET A 40 2.15 -4.63 0.88
CA MET A 40 2.59 -3.52 1.72
C MET A 40 3.60 -2.67 0.96
N HIS A 41 3.29 -1.38 0.85
CA HIS A 41 4.17 -0.38 0.27
C HIS A 41 4.43 0.73 1.28
N VAL A 42 5.58 1.38 1.14
CA VAL A 42 5.84 2.67 1.78
C VAL A 42 5.63 3.73 0.71
N LEU A 43 4.98 4.83 1.04
CA LEU A 43 4.84 5.96 0.14
C LEU A 43 4.89 7.28 0.92
N THR A 44 5.36 8.32 0.26
CA THR A 44 5.33 9.70 0.75
C THR A 44 4.41 10.50 -0.15
N MET A 45 3.34 11.05 0.41
CA MET A 45 2.35 11.85 -0.33
C MET A 45 2.53 13.34 -0.04
N PRO A 46 2.68 14.21 -1.05
CA PRO A 46 2.60 15.64 -0.83
C PRO A 46 1.16 16.05 -0.47
N PRO A 47 0.95 17.17 0.24
CA PRO A 47 -0.39 17.67 0.54
C PRO A 47 -1.24 17.82 -0.74
N GLY A 48 -2.46 17.28 -0.70
CA GLY A 48 -3.39 17.30 -1.83
C GLY A 48 -3.21 16.16 -2.84
N ALA A 49 -2.16 15.33 -2.74
CA ALA A 49 -2.07 14.12 -3.54
C ALA A 49 -3.19 13.14 -3.17
N ARG A 50 -3.68 12.40 -4.17
CA ARG A 50 -4.74 11.41 -4.01
C ARG A 50 -4.52 10.20 -4.91
N ALA A 51 -4.76 9.02 -4.37
CA ALA A 51 -4.88 7.81 -5.18
C ALA A 51 -6.18 7.83 -6.00
N LYS A 52 -6.18 7.16 -7.15
CA LYS A 52 -7.41 6.73 -7.82
C LYS A 52 -8.11 5.69 -6.95
N ALA A 53 -9.44 5.79 -6.84
CA ALA A 53 -10.24 4.77 -6.17
C ALA A 53 -10.05 3.40 -6.86
N HIS A 54 -9.91 2.35 -6.06
CA HIS A 54 -9.70 0.99 -6.53
C HIS A 54 -10.14 0.00 -5.45
N MET A 55 -10.32 -1.27 -5.84
CA MET A 55 -10.79 -2.34 -4.97
C MET A 55 -9.64 -3.27 -4.58
N HIS A 56 -9.63 -3.71 -3.33
CA HIS A 56 -8.76 -4.78 -2.83
C HIS A 56 -9.57 -6.07 -2.69
N GLU A 57 -9.75 -6.77 -3.82
CA GLU A 57 -10.65 -7.93 -3.89
C GLU A 57 -10.10 -9.16 -3.15
N ASN A 58 -8.77 -9.34 -3.17
CA ASN A 58 -8.13 -10.60 -2.75
C ASN A 58 -7.29 -10.46 -1.47
N HIS A 59 -7.33 -9.31 -0.79
CA HIS A 59 -6.57 -9.09 0.44
C HIS A 59 -7.16 -8.00 1.32
N GLU A 60 -6.92 -8.12 2.62
CA GLU A 60 -7.22 -7.07 3.60
C GLU A 60 -6.22 -5.91 3.48
N THR A 61 -6.60 -4.75 4.02
CA THR A 61 -5.79 -3.52 3.96
C THR A 61 -5.55 -2.96 5.34
N ALA A 62 -4.29 -2.61 5.60
CA ALA A 62 -3.91 -1.79 6.74
C ALA A 62 -3.18 -0.55 6.22
N ILE A 63 -3.49 0.61 6.81
CA ILE A 63 -2.79 1.88 6.54
C ILE A 63 -2.26 2.39 7.88
N TYR A 64 -0.96 2.54 7.97
CA TYR A 64 -0.29 3.10 9.13
C TYR A 64 0.43 4.39 8.75
N VAL A 65 0.11 5.49 9.44
CA VAL A 65 0.65 6.81 9.13
C VAL A 65 1.90 7.05 9.96
N LEU A 66 3.05 7.19 9.29
CA LEU A 66 4.33 7.48 9.95
C LEU A 66 4.46 8.97 10.33
N SER A 67 3.93 9.86 9.49
CA SER A 67 3.93 11.30 9.71
C SER A 67 2.76 11.95 8.96
N GLY A 68 2.25 13.06 9.49
CA GLY A 68 1.15 13.81 8.89
C GLY A 68 -0.24 13.22 9.16
N GLU A 69 -1.14 13.40 8.20
CA GLU A 69 -2.54 12.99 8.25
C GLU A 69 -2.98 12.52 6.85
N VAL A 70 -3.77 11.45 6.79
CA VAL A 70 -4.38 10.96 5.56
C VAL A 70 -5.89 10.82 5.72
N HIS A 71 -6.61 11.07 4.63
CA HIS A 71 -8.04 10.89 4.53
C HIS A 71 -8.31 9.68 3.63
N THR A 72 -9.07 8.71 4.14
CA THR A 72 -9.40 7.48 3.43
C THR A 72 -10.91 7.38 3.27
N TRP A 73 -11.38 7.35 2.03
CA TRP A 73 -12.75 7.02 1.71
C TRP A 73 -12.87 5.54 1.33
N TYR A 74 -13.92 4.87 1.79
CA TYR A 74 -14.14 3.44 1.56
C TYR A 74 -15.64 3.10 1.48
N GLY A 75 -15.94 1.87 1.08
CA GLY A 75 -17.30 1.42 0.73
C GLY A 75 -17.52 1.42 -0.79
N ASP A 76 -18.57 0.74 -1.23
CA ASP A 76 -18.88 0.50 -2.66
C ASP A 76 -19.03 1.80 -3.47
N ARG A 77 -19.42 2.89 -2.81
CA ARG A 77 -19.59 4.24 -3.38
C ARG A 77 -18.72 5.28 -2.69
N LEU A 78 -17.67 4.85 -1.96
CA LEU A 78 -16.83 5.73 -1.15
C LEU A 78 -17.63 6.52 -0.09
N GLU A 79 -18.71 5.94 0.42
CA GLU A 79 -19.64 6.61 1.32
C GLU A 79 -19.11 6.73 2.77
N HIS A 80 -18.09 5.97 3.13
CA HIS A 80 -17.46 6.06 4.44
C HIS A 80 -16.17 6.85 4.35
N HIS A 81 -15.82 7.54 5.43
CA HIS A 81 -14.63 8.38 5.51
C HIS A 81 -13.99 8.24 6.88
N ILE A 82 -12.68 8.08 6.89
CA ILE A 82 -11.86 8.08 8.11
C ILE A 82 -10.64 8.98 7.89
N VAL A 83 -10.25 9.67 8.96
CA VAL A 83 -9.04 10.47 9.02
C VAL A 83 -8.07 9.78 9.98
N VAL A 84 -6.86 9.49 9.49
CA VAL A 84 -5.81 8.84 10.28
C VAL A 84 -4.64 9.80 10.39
N LYS A 85 -4.19 10.05 11.62
CA LYS A 85 -3.00 10.85 11.94
C LYS A 85 -1.85 9.92 12.29
N ALA A 86 -0.63 10.45 12.32
CA ALA A 86 0.53 9.69 12.72
C ALA A 86 0.40 9.09 14.14
N GLY A 87 0.88 7.85 14.30
CA GLY A 87 0.76 7.04 15.52
C GLY A 87 -0.47 6.14 15.54
#